data_AF-A0A2V6M497-F1
#
_entry.id   AF-A0A2V6M497-F1
#
_cell.length_a   1.000
_cell.length_b   1.000
_cell.length_c   1.000
_cell.angle_alpha   90.00
_cell.angle_beta   90.00
_cell.angle_gamma   90.00
#
_symmetry.space_group_name_H-M   'P 1'
#
loop_
_entity.id
_entity.type
_entity.pdbx_description
1 polymer ?
#
loop_
_entity_poly.entity_id
_entity_poly.type
_entity_poly.pdbx_seq_one_letter_code
_entity_poly.pdbx_strand_id
1 'polypeptide(L)'
;MVAMTGRKTHSYAIGQRGFSLIELLVVIAIIVLVTALILPAFTSIKSAGDLTSAAYTIKGVLEQARTYAMANNTYTWVGFYEEDVSQPSTNPPTPGVGRLVISIVAAKDGVQGFDPTAVASATNRLDIARLIQVGKLTKIDNVHLPLFAIPTGTPGNTFDTRPAVQNDPVVGYNDSRFGELNASPPNTAPVSNNGSSKFPLQYPVGNPVPTAQYTFTKTLQFDPRGEGRINSSYDVRPVIEIGLLPTHGNVAPTPTPSAGNFTGNVVAVQLHGVAGSVKVYRR
;
A
#
# COMPACT_ATOMS: atom_id res chain seq x y z
N MET A 1 26.46 -16.01 -96.39
CA MET A 1 27.33 -15.13 -95.59
C MET A 1 26.41 -14.26 -94.74
N VAL A 2 26.20 -14.64 -93.48
CA VAL A 2 25.15 -14.09 -92.60
C VAL A 2 25.71 -12.89 -91.83
N ALA A 3 25.07 -11.72 -91.96
CA ALA A 3 25.41 -10.51 -91.21
C ALA A 3 24.75 -10.55 -89.83
N MET A 4 25.57 -10.38 -88.79
CA MET A 4 25.17 -10.37 -87.38
C MET A 4 24.82 -8.93 -86.97
N THR A 5 23.55 -8.65 -86.68
CA THR A 5 23.11 -7.35 -86.15
C THR A 5 23.01 -7.40 -84.63
N GLY A 6 23.90 -6.67 -83.95
CA GLY A 6 23.94 -6.58 -82.49
C GLY A 6 22.73 -5.86 -81.90
N ARG A 7 22.08 -6.49 -80.91
CA ARG A 7 20.97 -5.92 -80.13
C ARG A 7 21.54 -5.21 -78.90
N LYS A 8 21.33 -3.90 -78.77
CA LYS A 8 21.65 -3.14 -77.55
C LYS A 8 20.53 -3.32 -76.52
N THR A 9 20.84 -3.83 -75.33
CA THR A 9 19.94 -3.86 -74.17
C THR A 9 20.21 -2.63 -73.31
N HIS A 10 19.19 -1.80 -73.07
CA HIS A 10 19.27 -0.68 -72.13
C HIS A 10 19.00 -1.16 -70.71
N SER A 11 20.02 -1.09 -69.85
CA SER A 11 19.90 -1.31 -68.41
C SER A 11 19.31 -0.06 -67.76
N TYR A 12 18.13 -0.18 -67.14
CA TYR A 12 17.54 0.88 -66.32
C TYR A 12 18.25 0.89 -64.95
N ALA A 13 19.11 1.87 -64.72
CA ALA A 13 19.67 2.13 -63.39
C ALA A 13 18.58 2.73 -62.49
N ILE A 14 18.19 2.01 -61.45
CA ILE A 14 17.29 2.53 -60.40
C ILE A 14 18.12 3.51 -59.56
N GLY A 15 17.91 4.81 -59.75
CA GLY A 15 18.57 5.85 -58.98
C GLY A 15 18.21 5.72 -57.50
N GLN A 16 19.21 5.44 -56.66
CA GLN A 16 19.06 5.51 -55.21
C GLN A 16 18.84 6.98 -54.83
N ARG A 17 17.62 7.32 -54.41
CA ARG A 17 17.30 8.64 -53.85
C ARG A 17 17.87 8.69 -52.43
N GLY A 18 18.94 9.44 -52.25
CA GLY A 18 19.47 9.75 -50.91
C GLY A 18 18.55 10.69 -50.16
N PHE A 19 18.49 10.54 -48.84
CA PHE A 19 17.78 11.46 -47.95
C PHE A 19 18.44 12.84 -47.97
N SER A 20 17.63 13.89 -48.13
CA SER A 20 18.08 15.27 -48.02
C SER A 20 18.30 15.68 -46.55
N LEU A 21 19.24 16.60 -46.31
CA LEU A 21 19.46 17.19 -44.98
C LEU A 21 18.19 17.82 -44.41
N ILE A 22 17.33 18.40 -45.26
CA ILE A 22 16.08 19.01 -44.80
C ILE A 22 15.05 17.96 -44.35
N GLU A 23 15.02 16.80 -45.00
CA GLU A 23 14.11 15.71 -44.63
C GLU A 23 14.50 15.12 -43.28
N LEU A 24 15.81 14.94 -43.03
CA LEU A 24 16.30 14.52 -41.73
C LEU A 24 15.97 15.55 -40.63
N LEU A 25 16.10 16.84 -40.93
CA LEU A 25 15.79 17.92 -39.99
C LEU A 25 14.30 17.94 -39.61
N VAL A 26 13.41 17.76 -40.59
CA VAL A 26 11.97 17.68 -40.34
C VAL A 26 11.63 16.45 -39.50
N VAL A 27 12.25 15.31 -39.76
CA VAL A 27 12.01 14.07 -38.99
C VAL A 27 12.43 14.24 -37.53
N ILE A 28 13.61 14.79 -37.24
CA ILE A 28 14.03 15.02 -35.85
C ILE A 28 13.14 16.04 -35.15
N ALA A 29 12.67 17.09 -35.85
CA ALA A 29 11.74 18.06 -35.30
C ALA A 29 10.40 17.42 -34.92
N ILE A 30 9.88 16.52 -35.77
CA ILE A 30 8.65 15.77 -35.48
C ILE A 30 8.87 14.79 -34.31
N ILE A 31 10.01 14.08 -34.24
CA ILE A 31 10.31 13.18 -33.12
C ILE A 31 10.36 13.96 -31.80
N VAL A 32 11.04 15.11 -31.76
CA VAL A 32 11.10 15.96 -30.56
C VAL A 32 9.72 16.45 -30.14
N LEU A 33 8.89 16.88 -31.10
CA LEU A 33 7.51 17.31 -30.83
C LEU A 33 6.65 16.16 -30.28
N VAL A 34 6.71 14.98 -30.92
CA VAL A 34 5.92 13.81 -30.52
C VAL A 34 6.37 13.30 -29.14
N THR A 35 7.67 13.21 -28.89
CA THR A 35 8.21 12.78 -27.58
C THR A 35 7.86 13.75 -26.45
N ALA A 36 7.89 15.07 -26.71
CA ALA A 36 7.48 16.08 -25.73
C ALA A 36 6.01 15.95 -25.31
N LEU A 37 5.13 15.57 -26.24
CA LEU A 37 3.70 15.37 -25.96
C LEU A 37 3.38 14.01 -25.32
N ILE A 38 4.23 13.01 -25.54
CA ILE A 38 4.05 11.65 -25.01
C ILE A 38 4.38 11.56 -23.50
N LEU A 39 5.41 12.29 -23.03
CA LEU A 39 5.85 12.25 -21.62
C LEU A 39 4.73 12.51 -20.58
N PRO A 40 3.88 13.55 -20.70
CA PRO A 40 2.82 13.80 -19.72
C PRO A 40 1.68 12.76 -19.72
N ALA A 41 1.51 11.99 -20.80
CA ALA A 41 0.46 10.97 -20.88
C ALA A 41 0.83 9.65 -20.17
N PHE A 42 2.13 9.34 -20.02
CA PHE A 42 2.57 8.12 -19.32
C PHE A 42 2.57 8.24 -17.79
N THR A 43 2.65 9.45 -17.25
CA THR A 43 2.66 9.66 -15.78
C THR A 43 1.30 9.35 -15.15
N SER A 44 0.20 9.64 -15.84
CA SER A 44 -1.18 9.47 -15.34
C SER A 44 -1.70 8.02 -15.44
N ILE A 45 -1.18 7.22 -16.37
CA ILE A 45 -1.56 5.79 -16.52
C ILE A 45 -0.83 4.90 -15.51
N LYS A 46 0.39 5.29 -15.08
CA LYS A 46 1.19 4.52 -14.13
C LYS A 46 0.59 4.50 -12.71
N SER A 47 0.03 5.61 -12.24
CA SER A 47 -0.46 5.74 -10.85
C SER A 47 -1.69 4.86 -10.53
N ALA A 48 -2.57 4.61 -11.51
CA ALA A 48 -3.76 3.77 -11.31
C ALA A 48 -3.45 2.27 -11.19
N GLY A 49 -2.51 1.79 -12.01
CA GLY A 49 -1.99 0.42 -11.92
C GLY A 49 -1.19 0.19 -10.63
N ASP A 50 -0.46 1.21 -10.18
CA ASP A 50 0.34 1.16 -8.95
C ASP A 50 -0.54 1.01 -7.70
N LEU A 51 -1.64 1.78 -7.58
CA LEU A 51 -2.55 1.68 -6.41
C LEU A 51 -3.27 0.33 -6.35
N THR A 52 -3.68 -0.19 -7.50
CA THR A 52 -4.32 -1.52 -7.59
C THR A 52 -3.34 -2.59 -7.13
N SER A 53 -2.11 -2.54 -7.63
CA SER A 53 -1.03 -3.47 -7.25
C SER A 53 -0.71 -3.36 -5.76
N ALA A 54 -0.67 -2.14 -5.20
CA ALA A 54 -0.49 -1.90 -3.78
C ALA A 54 -1.58 -2.57 -2.94
N ALA A 55 -2.84 -2.40 -3.31
CA ALA A 55 -3.98 -2.99 -2.60
C ALA A 55 -3.94 -4.52 -2.62
N TYR A 56 -3.62 -5.13 -3.77
CA TYR A 56 -3.45 -6.57 -3.88
C TYR A 56 -2.18 -7.08 -3.16
N THR A 57 -1.13 -6.26 -3.06
CA THR A 57 0.05 -6.57 -2.24
C THR A 57 -0.33 -6.63 -0.77
N ILE A 58 -1.07 -5.63 -0.25
CA ILE A 58 -1.57 -5.64 1.13
C ILE A 58 -2.48 -6.84 1.38
N LYS A 59 -3.40 -7.14 0.45
CA LYS A 59 -4.22 -8.36 0.53
C LYS A 59 -3.33 -9.61 0.62
N GLY A 60 -2.31 -9.72 -0.21
CA GLY A 60 -1.36 -10.83 -0.21
C GLY A 60 -0.60 -10.97 1.11
N VAL A 61 -0.11 -9.86 1.69
CA VAL A 61 0.54 -9.86 3.01
C VAL A 61 -0.43 -10.34 4.09
N LEU A 62 -1.65 -9.81 4.12
CA LEU A 62 -2.67 -10.18 5.10
C LEU A 62 -3.02 -11.68 5.01
N GLU A 63 -3.19 -12.21 3.80
CA GLU A 63 -3.47 -13.64 3.61
C GLU A 63 -2.25 -14.52 3.92
N GLN A 64 -1.03 -14.05 3.65
CA GLN A 64 0.18 -14.75 4.05
C GLN A 64 0.27 -14.85 5.57
N ALA A 65 0.07 -13.75 6.29
CA ALA A 65 0.10 -13.72 7.76
C ALA A 65 -0.96 -14.67 8.33
N ARG A 66 -2.20 -14.57 7.84
CA ARG A 66 -3.29 -15.44 8.25
C ARG A 66 -3.00 -16.92 7.98
N THR A 67 -2.54 -17.25 6.78
CA THR A 67 -2.20 -18.63 6.40
C THR A 67 -1.09 -19.16 7.29
N TYR A 68 -0.08 -18.35 7.59
CA TYR A 68 1.00 -18.74 8.49
C TYR A 68 0.47 -19.02 9.90
N ALA A 69 -0.41 -18.18 10.43
CA ALA A 69 -1.03 -18.35 11.74
C ALA A 69 -1.76 -19.70 11.86
N MET A 70 -2.60 -20.01 10.87
CA MET A 70 -3.38 -21.25 10.83
C MET A 70 -2.49 -22.48 10.61
N ALA A 71 -1.54 -22.41 9.68
CA ALA A 71 -0.68 -23.54 9.33
C ALA A 71 0.30 -23.92 10.46
N ASN A 72 0.73 -22.95 11.26
CA ASN A 72 1.69 -23.17 12.34
C ASN A 72 1.05 -23.14 13.72
N ASN A 73 -0.29 -23.11 13.81
CA ASN A 73 -1.04 -23.00 15.06
C ASN A 73 -0.46 -21.94 16.01
N THR A 74 -0.19 -20.74 15.48
CA THR A 74 0.49 -19.66 16.20
C THR A 74 -0.17 -18.32 15.94
N TYR A 75 0.17 -17.33 16.75
CA TYR A 75 -0.24 -15.95 16.53
C TYR A 75 0.72 -15.28 15.55
N THR A 76 0.15 -14.48 14.65
CA THR A 76 0.93 -13.60 13.76
C THR A 76 0.47 -12.17 13.91
N TRP A 77 1.37 -11.25 13.62
CA TRP A 77 1.09 -9.82 13.61
C TRP A 77 1.61 -9.20 12.32
N VAL A 78 0.81 -8.29 11.75
CA VAL A 78 1.14 -7.49 10.59
C VAL A 78 1.24 -6.04 11.04
N GLY A 79 2.42 -5.44 10.88
CA GLY A 79 2.66 -4.03 11.18
C GLY A 79 2.66 -3.18 9.93
N PHE A 80 2.05 -2.00 10.01
CA PHE A 80 2.01 -0.98 8.96
C PHE A 80 2.72 0.29 9.44
N TYR A 81 3.58 0.86 8.58
CA TYR A 81 4.33 2.08 8.87
C TYR A 81 4.41 2.94 7.60
N GLU A 82 4.09 4.22 7.72
CA GLU A 82 4.25 5.16 6.60
C GLU A 82 5.55 5.96 6.80
N GLU A 83 6.41 5.93 5.77
CA GLU A 83 7.71 6.59 5.73
C GLU A 83 7.64 7.81 4.80
N ASP A 84 8.15 8.96 5.27
CA ASP A 84 8.24 10.18 4.46
C ASP A 84 9.33 10.06 3.40
N VAL A 85 8.93 9.93 2.13
CA VAL A 85 9.86 9.77 1.00
C VAL A 85 10.58 11.06 0.61
N SER A 86 10.23 12.21 1.19
CA SER A 86 11.02 13.44 1.02
C SER A 86 12.28 13.46 1.87
N GLN A 87 12.35 12.60 2.90
CA GLN A 87 13.52 12.45 3.76
C GLN A 87 14.32 11.21 3.35
N PRO A 88 15.66 11.23 3.50
CA PRO A 88 16.45 10.01 3.38
C PRO A 88 16.00 8.96 4.38
N SER A 89 15.94 7.69 3.97
CA SER A 89 15.64 6.56 4.86
C SER A 89 16.75 6.40 5.93
N THR A 90 16.54 6.96 7.12
CA THR A 90 17.43 6.81 8.29
C THR A 90 17.02 5.63 9.17
N ASN A 91 17.77 5.37 10.25
CA ASN A 91 17.38 4.43 11.29
C ASN A 91 17.32 5.14 12.68
N PRO A 92 16.12 5.42 13.23
CA PRO A 92 14.80 5.14 12.66
C PRO A 92 14.47 6.09 11.49
N PRO A 93 13.60 5.67 10.55
CA PRO A 93 13.14 6.52 9.45
C PRO A 93 12.09 7.52 9.93
N THR A 94 11.96 8.66 9.26
CA THR A 94 10.95 9.67 9.58
C THR A 94 9.55 9.19 9.20
N PRO A 95 8.57 9.18 10.13
CA PRO A 95 7.19 8.87 9.78
C PRO A 95 6.61 9.92 8.83
N GLY A 96 5.82 9.49 7.85
CA GLY A 96 5.10 10.39 6.97
C GLY A 96 4.67 9.72 5.68
N VAL A 97 4.25 10.51 4.71
CA VAL A 97 3.54 10.03 3.53
C VAL A 97 4.50 9.61 2.41
N GLY A 98 4.10 8.62 1.62
CA GLY A 98 4.70 8.33 0.31
C GLY A 98 5.32 6.95 0.19
N ARG A 99 5.53 6.25 1.29
CA ARG A 99 5.91 4.83 1.28
C ARG A 99 5.25 4.11 2.44
N LEU A 100 4.54 3.02 2.11
CA LEU A 100 4.06 2.07 3.09
C LEU A 100 5.06 0.94 3.27
N VAL A 101 5.46 0.70 4.51
CA VAL A 101 6.32 -0.39 4.94
C VAL A 101 5.49 -1.37 5.75
N ILE A 102 5.63 -2.67 5.44
CA ILE A 102 4.84 -3.74 6.04
C ILE A 102 5.75 -4.87 6.48
N SER A 103 5.54 -5.36 7.71
CA SER A 103 6.27 -6.50 8.28
C SER A 103 5.29 -7.51 8.87
N ILE A 104 5.58 -8.80 8.69
CA ILE A 104 4.86 -9.89 9.33
C ILE A 104 5.79 -10.56 10.34
N VAL A 105 5.30 -10.80 11.55
CA VAL A 105 6.01 -11.54 12.60
C VAL A 105 5.11 -12.60 13.20
N ALA A 106 5.69 -13.65 13.77
CA ALA A 106 4.95 -14.73 14.42
C ALA A 106 5.55 -15.07 15.79
N ALA A 107 4.72 -15.56 16.71
CA ALA A 107 5.19 -16.08 17.99
C ALA A 107 5.90 -17.42 17.79
N LYS A 108 7.06 -17.60 18.43
CA LYS A 108 7.84 -18.86 18.40
C LYS A 108 7.16 -20.00 19.14
N ASP A 109 6.34 -19.68 20.13
CA ASP A 109 5.82 -20.62 21.13
C ASP A 109 4.30 -20.72 21.15
N GLY A 110 3.62 -20.07 20.19
CA GLY A 110 2.17 -20.13 20.07
C GLY A 110 1.40 -19.38 21.17
N VAL A 111 2.09 -18.68 22.07
CA VAL A 111 1.44 -17.86 23.11
C VAL A 111 1.27 -16.43 22.57
N GLN A 112 0.16 -15.76 22.95
CA GLN A 112 0.02 -14.33 22.71
C GLN A 112 1.14 -13.62 23.47
N GLY A 113 2.17 -13.15 22.75
CA GLY A 113 3.43 -12.64 23.31
C GLY A 113 3.32 -11.26 23.97
N PHE A 114 2.21 -10.95 24.62
CA PHE A 114 1.95 -9.70 25.35
C PHE A 114 0.94 -9.94 26.49
N ASP A 115 0.97 -9.10 27.52
CA ASP A 115 -0.04 -9.10 28.59
C ASP A 115 -1.34 -8.45 28.09
N PRO A 116 -2.47 -9.18 28.00
CA PRO A 116 -3.72 -8.65 27.49
C PRO A 116 -4.42 -7.68 28.44
N THR A 117 -3.95 -7.57 29.69
CA THR A 117 -4.44 -6.62 30.69
C THR A 117 -3.63 -5.32 30.73
N ALA A 118 -2.44 -5.32 30.13
CA ALA A 118 -1.57 -4.17 30.18
C ALA A 118 -2.09 -3.04 29.27
N VAL A 119 -2.04 -1.81 29.78
CA VAL A 119 -2.42 -0.61 29.02
C VAL A 119 -1.51 -0.54 27.79
N ALA A 120 -2.09 -0.42 26.60
CA ALA A 120 -1.28 -0.33 25.42
C ALA A 120 -0.54 1.01 25.42
N SER A 121 0.76 0.92 25.24
CA SER A 121 1.70 2.02 25.30
C SER A 121 2.84 1.66 24.35
N ALA A 122 3.53 2.64 23.79
CA ALA A 122 4.73 2.40 22.99
C ALA A 122 5.80 1.57 23.75
N THR A 123 5.70 1.54 25.09
CA THR A 123 6.55 0.76 26.00
C THR A 123 6.02 -0.65 26.28
N ASN A 124 4.72 -0.89 26.15
CA ASN A 124 4.10 -2.21 26.34
C ASN A 124 4.04 -2.94 24.99
N ARG A 125 5.17 -3.54 24.62
CA ARG A 125 5.40 -4.14 23.31
C ARG A 125 5.23 -5.65 23.40
N LEU A 126 4.98 -6.27 22.24
CA LEU A 126 5.19 -7.70 22.09
C LEU A 126 6.62 -8.06 22.51
N ASP A 127 6.80 -9.20 23.18
CA ASP A 127 8.12 -9.70 23.53
C ASP A 127 8.89 -10.10 22.25
N ILE A 128 9.73 -9.18 21.77
CA ILE A 128 10.46 -9.28 20.50
C ILE A 128 11.39 -10.49 20.47
N ALA A 129 11.91 -10.94 21.61
CA ALA A 129 12.80 -12.09 21.68
C ALA A 129 12.06 -13.40 21.34
N ARG A 130 10.74 -13.43 21.59
CA ARG A 130 9.85 -14.55 21.33
C ARG A 130 9.20 -14.50 19.95
N LEU A 131 9.55 -13.49 19.13
CA LEU A 131 9.06 -13.38 17.77
C LEU A 131 10.08 -13.87 16.73
N ILE A 132 9.56 -14.35 15.61
CA ILE A 132 10.31 -14.59 14.38
C ILE A 132 9.74 -13.75 13.25
N GLN A 133 10.60 -13.38 12.31
CA GLN A 133 10.19 -12.72 11.09
C GLN A 133 9.51 -13.72 10.15
N VAL A 134 8.37 -13.33 9.60
CA VAL A 134 7.70 -14.06 8.51
C VAL A 134 7.90 -13.27 7.23
N GLY A 135 8.57 -13.88 6.26
CA GLY A 135 8.90 -13.23 4.99
C GLY A 135 9.89 -12.06 5.12
N LYS A 136 9.99 -11.26 4.05
CA LYS A 136 10.84 -10.07 4.01
C LYS A 136 10.01 -8.81 4.28
N LEU A 137 10.68 -7.74 4.69
CA LEU A 137 10.07 -6.42 4.78
C LEU A 137 9.49 -6.01 3.41
N THR A 138 8.20 -5.72 3.35
CA THR A 138 7.53 -5.28 2.13
C THR A 138 7.47 -3.76 2.10
N LYS A 139 7.81 -3.16 0.96
CA LYS A 139 7.73 -1.70 0.74
C LYS A 139 6.89 -1.42 -0.49
N ILE A 140 5.99 -0.46 -0.36
CA ILE A 140 5.12 0.01 -1.43
C ILE A 140 5.30 1.52 -1.49
N ASP A 141 5.83 2.01 -2.60
CA ASP A 141 6.01 3.45 -2.83
C ASP A 141 4.74 4.10 -3.39
N ASN A 142 4.66 5.42 -3.28
CA ASN A 142 3.61 6.28 -3.83
C ASN A 142 2.21 5.97 -3.29
N VAL A 143 2.13 5.63 -2.00
CA VAL A 143 0.86 5.36 -1.31
C VAL A 143 0.76 6.08 0.02
N HIS A 144 -0.48 6.34 0.43
CA HIS A 144 -0.87 6.87 1.73
C HIS A 144 -2.04 6.06 2.30
N LEU A 145 -2.11 5.91 3.62
CA LEU A 145 -3.21 5.30 4.34
C LEU A 145 -4.19 6.34 4.90
N PRO A 146 -5.20 6.79 4.14
CA PRO A 146 -6.22 7.70 4.67
C PRO A 146 -7.26 7.00 5.54
N LEU A 147 -7.99 7.81 6.31
CA LEU A 147 -9.31 7.47 6.81
C LEU A 147 -10.40 8.02 5.89
N PHE A 148 -11.09 7.13 5.19
CA PHE A 148 -12.27 7.48 4.39
C PHE A 148 -13.51 7.81 5.23
N ALA A 149 -14.46 8.54 4.65
CA ALA A 149 -15.77 8.74 5.25
C ALA A 149 -16.49 7.40 5.46
N ILE A 150 -17.24 7.27 6.55
CA ILE A 150 -18.03 6.07 6.86
C ILE A 150 -19.24 6.03 5.92
N PRO A 151 -19.60 4.86 5.33
CA PRO A 151 -20.78 4.78 4.47
C PRO A 151 -22.04 5.15 5.25
N THR A 152 -22.82 6.09 4.72
CA THR A 152 -24.09 6.55 5.31
C THR A 152 -25.33 6.01 4.60
N GLY A 153 -25.15 5.14 3.59
CA GLY A 153 -26.25 4.64 2.75
C GLY A 153 -26.69 5.60 1.64
N THR A 154 -26.17 6.83 1.61
CA THR A 154 -26.44 7.81 0.54
C THR A 154 -25.46 7.61 -0.64
N PRO A 155 -25.93 7.62 -1.90
CA PRO A 155 -25.05 7.66 -3.08
C PRO A 155 -24.14 8.89 -3.04
N GLY A 156 -22.84 8.71 -3.30
CA GLY A 156 -21.85 9.80 -3.34
C GLY A 156 -20.65 9.65 -2.41
N ASN A 157 -20.72 8.76 -1.40
CA ASN A 157 -19.56 8.39 -0.57
C ASN A 157 -18.44 7.77 -1.41
N THR A 158 -17.20 7.79 -0.92
CA THR A 158 -15.98 7.33 -1.64
C THR A 158 -16.09 5.93 -2.27
N PHE A 159 -16.99 5.06 -1.84
CA PHE A 159 -17.22 3.72 -2.41
C PHE A 159 -18.70 3.34 -2.41
N ASP A 160 -19.17 2.70 -3.49
CA ASP A 160 -20.60 2.41 -3.69
C ASP A 160 -21.11 1.17 -2.93
N THR A 161 -20.28 0.13 -2.77
CA THR A 161 -20.68 -1.17 -2.19
C THR A 161 -19.92 -1.59 -0.93
N ARG A 162 -19.10 -0.69 -0.39
CA ARG A 162 -18.23 -0.96 0.75
C ARG A 162 -19.03 -0.92 2.08
N PRO A 163 -19.07 -2.01 2.86
CA PRO A 163 -19.69 -2.04 4.18
C PRO A 163 -19.08 -1.03 5.16
N ALA A 164 -19.87 -0.60 6.15
CA ALA A 164 -19.39 0.24 7.24
C ALA A 164 -18.57 -0.59 8.25
N VAL A 165 -17.53 0.02 8.81
CA VAL A 165 -16.81 -0.54 9.96
C VAL A 165 -17.64 -0.40 11.24
N GLN A 166 -17.37 -1.24 12.25
CA GLN A 166 -18.08 -1.18 13.53
C GLN A 166 -17.81 0.15 14.26
N ASN A 167 -18.89 0.75 14.78
CA ASN A 167 -18.83 1.87 15.72
C ASN A 167 -18.60 1.34 17.14
N ASP A 168 -17.62 1.89 17.83
CA ASP A 168 -17.41 1.69 19.26
C ASP A 168 -17.98 2.88 20.06
N PRO A 169 -18.73 2.66 21.16
CA PRO A 169 -19.34 3.75 21.93
C PRO A 169 -18.35 4.77 22.50
N VAL A 170 -17.09 4.40 22.73
CA VAL A 170 -16.08 5.27 23.37
C VAL A 170 -15.16 5.92 22.36
N VAL A 171 -14.67 5.14 21.39
CA VAL A 171 -13.63 5.54 20.44
C VAL A 171 -14.15 5.71 19.01
N GLY A 172 -15.44 5.48 18.79
CA GLY A 172 -16.09 5.58 17.50
C GLY A 172 -15.59 4.52 16.51
N TYR A 173 -15.40 4.91 15.26
CA TYR A 173 -15.00 4.00 14.18
C TYR A 173 -13.49 3.73 14.11
N ASN A 174 -12.68 4.52 14.82
CA ASN A 174 -11.24 4.57 14.59
C ASN A 174 -10.49 3.34 15.10
N ASP A 175 -11.05 2.60 16.05
CA ASP A 175 -10.42 1.36 16.53
C ASP A 175 -10.67 0.15 15.60
N SER A 176 -11.45 0.33 14.52
CA SER A 176 -11.67 -0.68 13.47
C SER A 176 -10.89 -0.37 12.18
N ARG A 177 -9.89 0.52 12.23
CA ARG A 177 -9.22 1.05 11.02
C ARG A 177 -7.73 1.34 11.26
N PHE A 178 -6.98 1.49 10.17
CA PHE A 178 -5.65 2.11 10.16
C PHE A 178 -5.63 3.34 9.27
N GLY A 179 -4.84 4.34 9.63
CA GLY A 179 -4.55 5.47 8.75
C GLY A 179 -4.74 6.82 9.43
N GLU A 180 -4.75 7.88 8.62
CA GLU A 180 -4.88 9.27 9.07
C GLU A 180 -5.98 10.00 8.31
N LEU A 181 -6.75 10.82 9.02
CA LEU A 181 -7.72 11.73 8.45
C LEU A 181 -7.00 13.04 8.13
N ASN A 182 -7.10 13.50 6.88
CA ASN A 182 -6.53 14.77 6.41
C ASN A 182 -7.29 15.98 7.00
N ALA A 183 -7.17 16.20 8.32
CA ALA A 183 -7.75 17.31 9.09
C ALA A 183 -6.98 17.50 10.42
N SER A 184 -7.26 18.57 11.18
CA SER A 184 -6.51 18.92 12.41
C SER A 184 -6.51 17.83 13.51
N PRO A 185 -5.40 17.61 14.24
CA PRO A 185 -5.15 16.45 15.12
C PRO A 185 -6.21 16.15 16.21
N PRO A 186 -6.31 14.88 16.73
CA PRO A 186 -5.39 13.77 16.51
C PRO A 186 -5.71 12.84 15.33
N ASN A 187 -6.90 12.91 14.74
CA ASN A 187 -7.26 12.42 13.40
C ASN A 187 -6.47 11.23 12.81
N THR A 188 -6.22 10.20 13.62
CA THR A 188 -5.44 9.02 13.26
C THR A 188 -6.15 7.80 13.81
N ALA A 189 -5.92 6.65 13.20
CA ALA A 189 -6.44 5.37 13.64
C ALA A 189 -5.28 4.39 13.85
N PRO A 190 -5.19 3.75 15.03
CA PRO A 190 -6.09 3.91 16.19
C PRO A 190 -5.99 5.28 16.89
N VAL A 191 -7.07 5.72 17.53
CA VAL A 191 -7.06 6.88 18.44
C VAL A 191 -6.73 6.49 19.87
N SER A 192 -7.01 5.24 20.23
CA SER A 192 -6.68 4.72 21.56
C SER A 192 -5.16 4.54 21.71
N ASN A 193 -4.72 4.48 22.98
CA ASN A 193 -3.33 4.15 23.34
C ASN A 193 -2.26 5.06 22.69
N ASN A 194 -2.53 6.38 22.65
CA ASN A 194 -1.62 7.38 22.08
C ASN A 194 -1.24 7.09 20.62
N GLY A 195 -2.22 6.76 19.77
CA GLY A 195 -1.99 6.50 18.35
C GLY A 195 -1.41 5.11 18.03
N SER A 196 -1.43 4.20 19.01
CA SER A 196 -0.85 2.86 18.87
C SER A 196 -1.90 1.76 19.03
N SER A 197 -1.72 0.69 18.26
CA SER A 197 -2.47 -0.54 18.49
C SER A 197 -2.01 -1.23 19.77
N LYS A 198 -2.75 -2.24 20.21
CA LYS A 198 -2.39 -3.01 21.41
C LYS A 198 -1.12 -3.85 21.27
N PHE A 199 -0.63 -4.06 20.04
CA PHE A 199 0.46 -5.00 19.76
C PHE A 199 1.61 -4.35 18.99
N PRO A 200 2.17 -3.20 19.45
CA PRO A 200 3.26 -2.56 18.74
C PRO A 200 4.46 -3.50 18.64
N LEU A 201 5.08 -3.55 17.46
CA LEU A 201 6.22 -4.44 17.16
C LEU A 201 7.37 -3.65 16.52
N GLN A 202 8.52 -4.31 16.36
CA GLN A 202 9.63 -3.76 15.60
C GLN A 202 10.05 -4.69 14.47
N TYR A 203 10.81 -4.14 13.53
CA TYR A 203 11.62 -4.90 12.59
C TYR A 203 13.08 -4.42 12.69
N PRO A 204 14.07 -5.33 12.65
CA PRO A 204 13.91 -6.78 12.71
C PRO A 204 13.53 -7.26 14.12
N VAL A 205 13.08 -8.51 14.22
CA VAL A 205 12.86 -9.24 15.49
C VAL A 205 13.91 -10.35 15.65
N GLY A 206 14.17 -10.79 16.88
CA GLY A 206 15.17 -11.82 17.12
C GLY A 206 15.57 -11.95 18.60
N ASN A 207 16.38 -12.96 18.88
CA ASN A 207 17.02 -13.17 20.17
C ASN A 207 18.52 -13.47 19.94
N PRO A 208 19.46 -12.62 20.40
CA PRO A 208 19.25 -11.39 21.19
C PRO A 208 18.45 -10.33 20.42
N VAL A 209 17.78 -9.43 21.16
CA VAL A 209 16.92 -8.39 20.58
C VAL A 209 17.76 -7.43 19.74
N PRO A 210 17.50 -7.31 18.42
CA PRO A 210 18.26 -6.40 17.56
C PRO A 210 17.79 -4.94 17.72
N THR A 211 18.64 -4.00 17.30
CA THR A 211 18.27 -2.58 17.19
C THR A 211 17.11 -2.43 16.20
N ALA A 212 16.02 -1.80 16.64
CA ALA A 212 14.86 -1.56 15.80
C ALA A 212 15.20 -0.65 14.62
N GLN A 213 14.94 -1.11 13.40
CA GLN A 213 14.93 -0.30 12.19
C GLN A 213 13.58 0.40 11.99
N TYR A 214 12.48 -0.34 12.19
CA TYR A 214 11.13 0.18 12.14
C TYR A 214 10.41 -0.17 13.44
N THR A 215 9.59 0.77 13.94
CA THR A 215 8.62 0.50 15.02
C THR A 215 7.22 0.68 14.46
N PHE A 216 6.46 -0.41 14.43
CA PHE A 216 5.11 -0.43 13.89
C PHE A 216 4.13 -0.25 15.03
N THR A 217 3.40 0.87 15.01
CA THR A 217 2.36 1.17 16.00
C THR A 217 0.97 0.79 15.48
N LYS A 218 0.73 0.85 14.16
CA LYS A 218 -0.49 0.38 13.49
C LYS A 218 -0.32 -1.12 13.18
N THR A 219 -0.87 -2.01 14.01
CA THR A 219 -0.70 -3.46 13.86
C THR A 219 -2.03 -4.22 13.92
N LEU A 220 -2.06 -5.35 13.20
CA LEU A 220 -3.15 -6.31 13.15
C LEU A 220 -2.63 -7.67 13.65
N GLN A 221 -3.42 -8.38 14.44
CA GLN A 221 -3.15 -9.75 14.84
C GLN A 221 -4.00 -10.74 14.03
N PHE A 222 -3.44 -11.89 13.69
CA PHE A 222 -4.21 -13.10 13.41
C PHE A 222 -3.96 -14.15 14.49
N ASP A 223 -5.03 -14.78 14.95
CA ASP A 223 -4.95 -15.92 15.86
C ASP A 223 -4.72 -17.25 15.11
N PRO A 224 -4.45 -18.36 15.82
CA PRO A 224 -4.29 -19.68 15.20
C PRO A 224 -5.51 -20.18 14.41
N ARG A 225 -6.70 -19.59 14.59
CA ARG A 225 -7.92 -19.89 13.83
C ARG A 225 -8.08 -18.99 12.61
N GLY A 226 -7.16 -18.04 12.42
CA GLY A 226 -7.17 -17.07 11.34
C GLY A 226 -8.16 -15.92 11.56
N GLU A 227 -8.65 -15.72 12.78
CA GLU A 227 -9.45 -14.54 13.13
C GLU A 227 -8.54 -13.31 13.22
N GLY A 228 -8.93 -12.22 12.55
CA GLY A 228 -8.25 -10.94 12.57
C GLY A 228 -8.70 -10.08 13.74
N ARG A 229 -7.74 -9.55 14.51
CA ARG A 229 -7.99 -8.66 15.66
C ARG A 229 -7.19 -7.38 15.52
N ILE A 230 -7.83 -6.26 15.86
CA ILE A 230 -7.24 -4.92 15.87
C ILE A 230 -7.63 -4.24 17.18
N ASN A 231 -6.67 -3.59 17.85
CA ASN A 231 -6.86 -2.76 19.06
C ASN A 231 -7.58 -3.44 20.26
N SER A 232 -7.87 -4.73 20.18
CA SER A 232 -8.45 -5.56 21.23
C SER A 232 -7.91 -6.98 21.10
N SER A 233 -7.69 -7.63 22.24
CA SER A 233 -7.32 -9.05 22.30
C SER A 233 -8.52 -9.95 22.48
N TYR A 234 -9.67 -9.37 22.85
CA TYR A 234 -10.87 -10.12 23.25
C TYR A 234 -11.99 -9.96 22.23
N ASP A 235 -12.12 -8.77 21.65
CA ASP A 235 -13.17 -8.46 20.70
C ASP A 235 -12.68 -8.57 19.26
N VAL A 236 -13.44 -9.30 18.46
CA VAL A 236 -13.23 -9.37 17.02
C VAL A 236 -14.06 -8.29 16.35
N ARG A 237 -13.40 -7.36 15.67
CA ARG A 237 -14.10 -6.37 14.85
C ARG A 237 -14.60 -7.06 13.56
N PRO A 238 -15.89 -6.96 13.19
CA PRO A 238 -16.45 -7.67 12.05
C PRO A 238 -15.86 -7.21 10.73
N VAL A 239 -15.46 -5.94 10.65
CA VAL A 239 -14.78 -5.33 9.51
C VAL A 239 -13.66 -4.44 10.04
N ILE A 240 -12.46 -4.64 9.49
CA ILE A 240 -11.26 -3.86 9.74
C ILE A 240 -10.85 -3.22 8.41
N GLU A 241 -10.63 -1.91 8.37
CA GLU A 241 -10.38 -1.18 7.12
C GLU A 241 -8.99 -0.55 7.04
N ILE A 242 -8.39 -0.67 5.85
CA ILE A 242 -7.17 0.01 5.44
C ILE A 242 -7.50 0.84 4.21
N GLY A 243 -7.43 2.16 4.34
CA GLY A 243 -7.59 3.05 3.20
C GLY A 243 -6.30 3.15 2.39
N LEU A 244 -6.41 3.40 1.09
CA LEU A 244 -5.28 3.60 0.18
C LEU A 244 -5.57 4.76 -0.77
N LEU A 245 -4.64 5.71 -0.82
CA LEU A 245 -4.57 6.79 -1.80
C LEU A 245 -3.24 6.72 -2.55
N PRO A 246 -3.22 7.08 -3.84
CA PRO A 246 -1.98 7.28 -4.57
C PRO A 246 -1.36 8.60 -4.11
N THR A 247 -0.05 8.63 -3.93
CA THR A 247 0.72 9.86 -3.64
C THR A 247 1.65 10.18 -4.79
N HIS A 248 2.09 11.43 -4.85
CA HIS A 248 3.22 11.83 -5.69
C HIS A 248 4.35 12.26 -4.76
N GLY A 249 5.33 11.37 -4.57
CA GLY A 249 6.28 11.53 -3.48
C GLY A 249 5.56 11.53 -2.13
N ASN A 250 5.80 12.56 -1.32
CA ASN A 250 5.20 12.74 0.00
C ASN A 250 3.88 13.53 -0.02
N VAL A 251 3.31 13.81 -1.20
CA VAL A 251 2.07 14.58 -1.33
C VAL A 251 0.89 13.65 -1.56
N ALA A 252 -0.07 13.65 -0.64
CA ALA A 252 -1.35 12.96 -0.77
C ALA A 252 -2.46 13.89 -1.31
N PRO A 253 -3.47 13.35 -2.01
CA PRO A 253 -4.67 14.09 -2.39
C PRO A 253 -5.40 14.69 -1.18
N THR A 254 -5.92 15.89 -1.33
CA THR A 254 -6.74 16.56 -0.30
C THR A 254 -8.19 16.08 -0.38
N PRO A 255 -8.84 15.79 0.76
CA PRO A 255 -10.25 15.40 0.76
C PRO A 255 -11.15 16.55 0.29
N THR A 256 -12.17 16.22 -0.50
CA THR A 256 -13.18 17.15 -1.05
C THR A 256 -14.55 16.47 -1.12
N PRO A 257 -15.66 17.14 -0.72
CA PRO A 257 -15.75 18.48 -0.12
C PRO A 257 -15.47 18.49 1.39
N SER A 258 -15.35 17.34 2.05
CA SER A 258 -15.18 17.22 3.50
C SER A 258 -14.23 16.09 3.88
N ALA A 259 -13.76 16.08 5.12
CA ALA A 259 -12.78 15.11 5.61
C ALA A 259 -13.20 13.66 5.32
N GLY A 260 -12.26 12.86 4.80
CA GLY A 260 -12.48 11.46 4.45
C GLY A 260 -13.21 11.22 3.11
N ASN A 261 -13.74 12.26 2.47
CA ASN A 261 -14.26 12.17 1.11
C ASN A 261 -13.16 12.49 0.12
N PHE A 262 -12.86 11.56 -0.78
CA PHE A 262 -11.82 11.73 -1.79
C PHE A 262 -12.41 11.48 -3.17
N THR A 263 -12.00 12.30 -4.12
CA THR A 263 -12.38 12.16 -5.53
C THR A 263 -11.23 11.49 -6.28
N GLY A 264 -11.55 10.65 -7.26
CA GLY A 264 -10.56 9.96 -8.10
C GLY A 264 -10.24 8.55 -7.59
N ASN A 265 -9.06 8.06 -7.95
CA ASN A 265 -8.65 6.67 -7.70
C ASN A 265 -8.38 6.42 -6.21
N VAL A 266 -9.27 5.65 -5.59
CA VAL A 266 -9.27 5.35 -4.15
C VAL A 266 -9.51 3.87 -3.95
N VAL A 267 -8.82 3.28 -2.97
CA VAL A 267 -8.98 1.86 -2.65
C VAL A 267 -9.17 1.67 -1.16
N ALA A 268 -10.15 0.87 -0.77
CA ALA A 268 -10.30 0.38 0.59
C ALA A 268 -10.09 -1.13 0.62
N VAL A 269 -9.15 -1.59 1.45
CA VAL A 269 -8.95 -3.00 1.75
C VAL A 269 -9.66 -3.27 3.07
N GLN A 270 -10.65 -4.16 3.05
CA GLN A 270 -11.37 -4.58 4.24
C GLN A 270 -11.07 -6.03 4.58
N LEU A 271 -10.69 -6.26 5.83
CA LEU A 271 -10.56 -7.59 6.42
C LEU A 271 -11.80 -7.87 7.27
N HIS A 272 -12.41 -9.04 7.08
CA HIS A 272 -13.45 -9.51 7.98
C HIS A 272 -12.81 -10.21 9.17
N GLY A 273 -12.97 -9.70 10.39
CA GLY A 273 -12.26 -10.22 11.57
C GLY A 273 -12.57 -11.69 11.85
N VAL A 274 -13.84 -12.10 11.82
CA VAL A 274 -14.23 -13.50 12.12
C VAL A 274 -13.83 -14.45 11.00
N ALA A 275 -14.19 -14.11 9.76
CA ALA A 275 -13.92 -14.96 8.62
C ALA A 275 -12.48 -14.87 8.12
N GLY A 276 -11.68 -13.92 8.64
CA GLY A 276 -10.33 -13.52 8.22
C GLY A 276 -10.17 -13.18 6.73
N SER A 277 -11.26 -13.08 5.97
CA SER A 277 -11.23 -12.89 4.51
C SER A 277 -10.98 -11.43 4.17
N VAL A 278 -10.17 -11.17 3.14
CA VAL A 278 -9.83 -9.81 2.71
C VAL A 278 -10.50 -9.48 1.38
N LYS A 279 -11.17 -8.33 1.30
CA LYS A 279 -11.84 -7.82 0.10
C LYS A 279 -11.35 -6.42 -0.23
N VAL A 280 -11.25 -6.14 -1.53
CA VAL A 280 -10.80 -4.84 -2.07
C VAL A 280 -12.00 -4.13 -2.69
N TYR A 281 -12.21 -2.88 -2.29
CA TYR A 281 -13.20 -1.97 -2.86
C TYR A 281 -12.48 -0.82 -3.56
N ARG A 282 -12.95 -0.45 -4.74
CA ARG A 282 -12.31 0.56 -5.59
C ARG A 282 -13.34 1.55 -6.11
N ARG A 283 -12.88 2.75 -6.44
CA ARG A 283 -13.62 3.75 -7.20
C ARG A 283 -12.67 4.55 -8.08
#